data_AF-A0A165TPL3-F1
#
_entry.id   AF-A0A165TPL3-F1
#
_cell.length_a   1.000
_cell.length_b   1.000
_cell.length_c   1.000
_cell.angle_alpha   90.00
_cell.angle_beta   90.00
_cell.angle_gamma   90.00
#
_symmetry.space_group_name_H-M   'P 1'
#
loop_
_entity.id
_entity.type
_entity.pdbx_description
1 polymer ?
#
loop_
_entity_poly.entity_id
_entity_poly.type
_entity_poly.pdbx_seq_one_letter_code
_entity_poly.pdbx_strand_id
1 'polypeptide(L)' 'MSDYRPADRGAFDETQAADYIASHGNGDPTADGIALARKLFANGSTYAEIGHEVVFRGLTE' A
#
# COMPACT_ATOMS: atom_id res chain seq x y z
N MET A 1 4.10 20.43 21.30
CA MET A 1 3.37 19.16 21.10
C MET A 1 2.75 19.27 19.73
N SER A 2 3.35 18.62 18.73
CA SER A 2 2.95 18.82 17.34
C SER A 2 1.62 18.12 17.08
N ASP A 3 0.61 18.90 16.73
CA ASP A 3 -0.74 18.48 16.36
C ASP A 3 -0.64 17.70 15.03
N TYR A 4 -0.28 16.41 15.08
CA TYR A 4 -0.30 15.54 13.92
C TYR A 4 -1.76 15.29 13.55
N ARG A 5 -2.30 16.16 12.71
CA ARG A 5 -3.59 15.93 12.05
C ARG A 5 -3.33 15.01 10.86
N PRO A 6 -3.95 13.83 10.77
CA PRO A 6 -3.90 12.99 9.57
C PRO A 6 -4.76 13.60 8.43
N ALA A 7 -4.54 14.89 8.13
CA ALA A 7 -5.33 15.68 7.18
C ALA A 7 -4.61 15.94 5.84
N ASP A 8 -3.38 15.44 5.66
CA ASP A 8 -2.59 15.65 4.43
C ASP A 8 -2.03 14.33 3.84
N ARG A 9 -2.63 13.19 4.21
CA ARG A 9 -2.35 11.94 3.52
C ARG A 9 -3.12 12.04 2.21
N GLY A 10 -2.47 12.47 1.13
CA GLY A 10 -3.11 12.73 -0.16
C GLY A 10 -3.94 11.55 -0.70
N ALA A 11 -4.47 11.70 -1.92
CA ALA A 11 -5.16 10.58 -2.58
C ALA A 11 -4.24 9.35 -2.66
N PHE A 12 -4.82 8.15 -2.60
CA PHE A 12 -4.08 6.90 -2.79
C PHE A 12 -3.37 6.94 -4.15
N ASP A 13 -2.05 6.82 -4.12
CA ASP A 13 -1.21 6.73 -5.31
C ASP A 13 -0.97 5.26 -5.63
N GLU A 14 -1.70 4.77 -6.64
CA GLU A 14 -1.63 3.38 -7.07
C GLU A 14 -0.26 3.02 -7.63
N THR A 15 0.40 3.95 -8.34
CA THR A 15 1.73 3.73 -8.88
C THR A 15 2.75 3.61 -7.77
N GLN A 16 2.68 4.47 -6.75
CA GLN A 16 3.55 4.38 -5.58
C GLN A 16 3.31 3.08 -4.79
N ALA A 17 2.05 2.67 -4.60
CA ALA A 17 1.74 1.40 -3.95
C ALA A 17 2.31 0.22 -4.74
N ALA A 18 2.15 0.20 -6.07
CA ALA A 18 2.65 -0.86 -6.93
C ALA A 18 4.18 -0.94 -6.93
N ASP A 19 4.88 0.19 -6.99
CA ASP A 19 6.35 0.24 -6.92
C ASP A 19 6.88 -0.30 -5.58
N TYR A 20 6.22 0.06 -4.47
CA TYR A 20 6.54 -0.49 -3.15
C TYR A 20 6.28 -2.01 -3.08
N ILE A 21 5.16 -2.49 -3.63
CA ILE A 21 4.84 -3.92 -3.64
C ILE A 21 5.84 -4.69 -4.49
N ALA A 22 6.11 -4.24 -5.73
CA ALA A 22 7.07 -4.87 -6.65
C ALA A 22 8.51 -4.84 -6.13
N SER A 23 8.86 -3.84 -5.32
CA SER A 23 10.18 -3.80 -4.65
C SER A 23 10.35 -4.86 -3.56
N HIS A 24 9.26 -5.45 -3.05
CA HIS A 24 9.29 -6.39 -1.90
C HIS A 24 8.77 -7.79 -2.26
N GLY A 25 7.83 -7.91 -3.19
CA GLY A 25 7.35 -9.16 -3.77
C GLY A 25 7.90 -9.28 -5.17
N ASN A 26 8.41 -10.45 -5.53
CA ASN A 26 9.05 -10.72 -6.82
C ASN A 26 8.06 -10.68 -8.02
N GLY A 27 7.29 -9.60 -8.18
CA GLY A 27 6.21 -9.48 -9.15
C GLY A 27 5.32 -8.26 -8.91
N ASP A 28 4.49 -7.94 -9.90
CA ASP A 28 3.54 -6.82 -9.82
C ASP A 28 2.36 -7.19 -8.91
N PRO A 29 1.72 -6.22 -8.22
CA PRO A 29 0.50 -6.50 -7.46
C PRO A 29 -0.63 -6.95 -8.39
N THR A 30 -1.33 -8.02 -8.00
CA THR A 30 -2.55 -8.44 -8.68
C THR A 30 -3.68 -7.42 -8.42
N ALA A 31 -4.79 -7.52 -9.15
CA ALA A 31 -5.96 -6.67 -8.91
C ALA A 31 -6.47 -6.74 -7.47
N ASP A 32 -6.41 -7.93 -6.84
CA ASP A 32 -6.75 -8.12 -5.43
C ASP A 32 -5.73 -7.47 -4.49
N GLY A 33 -4.44 -7.48 -4.85
CA GLY A 33 -3.38 -6.78 -4.15
C GLY A 33 -3.60 -5.27 -4.11
N ILE A 34 -3.96 -4.66 -5.25
CA ILE A 34 -4.31 -3.24 -5.34
C ILE A 34 -5.59 -2.92 -4.55
N ALA A 35 -6.60 -3.79 -4.61
CA ALA A 35 -7.83 -3.60 -3.84
C ALA A 35 -7.56 -3.64 -2.32
N LEU A 36 -6.65 -4.50 -1.86
CA LEU A 36 -6.20 -4.54 -0.47
C LEU A 36 -5.39 -3.29 -0.11
N ALA A 37 -4.47 -2.85 -0.97
CA ALA A 37 -3.67 -1.65 -0.79
C ALA A 37 -4.53 -0.40 -0.56
N ARG A 38 -5.58 -0.22 -1.38
CA ARG A 38 -6.55 0.87 -1.23
C ARG A 38 -7.26 0.85 0.14
N LYS A 39 -7.68 -0.33 0.60
CA LYS A 39 -8.34 -0.49 1.91
C LYS A 39 -7.40 -0.17 3.06
N LEU A 40 -6.18 -0.69 3.01
CA LEU A 40 -5.16 -0.47 4.03
C LEU A 40 -4.77 1.02 4.10
N PHE A 41 -4.58 1.67 2.96
CA PHE A 41 -4.31 3.11 2.91
C PHE A 41 -5.45 3.93 3.53
N ALA A 42 -6.70 3.60 3.20
CA ALA A 42 -7.89 4.23 3.79
C ALA A 42 -7.98 4.03 5.31
N ASN A 43 -7.48 2.90 5.82
CA ASN A 43 -7.39 2.60 7.25
C ASN A 43 -6.19 3.25 7.95
N GLY A 44 -5.34 3.95 7.20
CA GLY A 44 -4.19 4.66 7.77
C GLY A 44 -2.88 3.88 7.76
N SER A 45 -2.75 2.81 6.97
CA SER A 45 -1.47 2.15 6.70
C SER A 45 -0.58 2.95 5.76
N THR A 46 0.73 2.83 5.93
CA THR A 46 1.77 3.36 5.04
C THR A 46 2.01 2.44 3.85
N TYR A 47 2.63 2.94 2.77
CA TYR A 47 2.97 2.10 1.60
C TYR A 47 3.91 0.94 1.93
N ALA A 48 4.78 1.08 2.94
CA ALA A 48 5.63 0.00 3.41
C ALA A 48 4.82 -1.12 4.08
N GLU A 49 3.87 -0.78 4.97
CA GLU A 49 2.96 -1.75 5.60
C GLU A 49 2.06 -2.43 4.57
N ILE A 50 1.57 -1.66 3.60
CA ILE A 50 0.77 -2.16 2.47
C ILE A 50 1.57 -3.17 1.65
N GLY A 51 2.80 -2.79 1.25
CA GLY A 51 3.70 -3.66 0.49
C GLY A 51 3.93 -4.98 1.20
N HIS A 52 4.29 -4.92 2.49
CA HIS A 52 4.52 -6.12 3.29
C HIS A 52 3.29 -7.02 3.36
N GLU A 53 2.10 -6.46 3.57
CA GLU A 53 0.86 -7.25 3.70
C GLU A 53 0.40 -7.88 2.38
N VAL A 54 0.53 -7.15 1.26
CA VAL A 54 0.20 -7.67 -0.08
C VAL A 54 1.13 -8.82 -0.46
N VAL A 55 2.44 -8.66 -0.21
CA VAL A 55 3.46 -9.69 -0.49
C VAL A 55 3.29 -10.90 0.43
N PHE A 56 3.07 -10.67 1.72
CA PHE A 56 2.85 -11.74 2.70
C PHE A 56 1.65 -12.63 2.33
N ARG A 57 0.60 -12.04 1.76
CA ARG A 57 -0.59 -12.76 1.28
C ARG A 57 -0.42 -13.40 -0.10
N GLY A 58 0.72 -13.19 -0.77
CA GLY A 58 0.99 -13.73 -2.10
C GLY A 58 0.12 -13.10 -3.20
N LEU A 59 -0.26 -11.83 -3.05
CA LEU A 59 -1.11 -11.10 -4.01
C LEU A 59 -0.25 -10.38 -5.07
N THR A 60 0.77 -11.07 -5.59
CA THR A 60 1.71 -10.58 -6.60
C THR A 60 1.93 -11.65 -7.68
N GLU A 61 2.15 -11.26 -8.93
CA GLU A 61 2.33 -12.16 -10.09
C GLU A 61 3.57 -11.86 -10.94
#